data_AF-A0A7J4AWU2-F1
#
_entry.id   AF-A0A7J4AWU2-F1
#
_cell.length_a   1.000
_cell.length_b   1.000
_cell.length_c   1.000
_cell.angle_alpha   90.00
_cell.angle_beta   90.00
_cell.angle_gamma   90.00
#
_symmetry.space_group_name_H-M   'P 1'
#
loop_
_entity.id
_entity.type
_entity.pdbx_description
1 polymer ?
#
loop_
_entity_poly.entity_id
_entity_poly.type
_entity_poly.pdbx_seq_one_letter_code
_entity_poly.pdbx_strand_id
1 'polypeptide(L)'
;MSNANVLDEVFDKFFSNAGIFKDREVLRHDYLPERLPHREEQIRRIGEVVAPVLKGARCSNIFIYGKTGTGKTAVTKYVLTRLEVKARELGSLVGFCYVNCRLAGTEYRVLANLCSSLNLSVPFTGLSVGELFERFKKS
;
A
#
# COMPACT_ATOMS: atom_id res chain seq x y z
N MET A 1 12.52 -33.19 38.70
CA MET A 1 13.43 -32.64 37.67
C MET A 1 12.57 -31.81 36.75
N SER A 2 12.46 -30.52 37.03
CA SER A 2 11.51 -29.62 36.34
C SER A 2 12.04 -29.29 34.96
N ASN A 3 11.26 -29.64 33.92
CA ASN A 3 11.44 -29.14 32.56
C ASN A 3 11.40 -27.61 32.59
N ALA A 4 12.57 -26.96 32.63
CA ALA A 4 12.64 -25.55 32.27
C ALA A 4 12.14 -25.44 30.83
N ASN A 5 11.09 -24.64 30.64
CA ASN A 5 10.47 -24.49 29.35
C ASN A 5 11.49 -23.79 28.45
N VAL A 6 11.93 -24.47 27.38
CA VAL A 6 12.96 -23.97 26.45
C VAL A 6 12.62 -22.58 25.92
N LEU A 7 11.34 -22.23 25.85
CA LEU A 7 10.88 -20.91 25.45
C LEU A 7 11.22 -19.81 26.48
N ASP A 8 11.21 -20.12 27.78
CA ASP A 8 11.52 -19.16 28.83
C ASP A 8 12.99 -18.70 28.73
N GLU A 9 13.93 -19.63 28.47
CA GLU A 9 15.34 -19.27 28.23
C GLU A 9 15.52 -18.37 27.00
N VAL A 10 14.71 -18.58 25.95
CA VAL A 10 14.75 -17.78 24.72
C VAL A 10 14.22 -16.37 24.99
N PHE A 11 13.11 -16.26 25.72
CA PHE A 11 12.50 -14.96 26.05
C PHE A 11 13.36 -14.15 27.02
N ASP A 12 13.93 -14.80 28.03
CA ASP A 12 14.83 -14.15 29.00
C ASP A 12 16.09 -13.62 28.31
N LYS A 13 16.70 -14.40 27.42
CA LYS A 13 17.84 -13.94 26.60
C LYS A 13 17.47 -12.79 25.67
N PHE A 14 16.26 -12.79 25.11
CA PHE A 14 15.79 -11.70 24.26
C PHE A 14 15.63 -10.41 25.07
N PHE A 15 15.06 -10.50 26.26
CA PHE A 15 14.81 -9.35 27.14
C PHE A 15 16.09 -8.82 27.80
N SER A 16 17.06 -9.68 28.12
CA SER A 16 18.33 -9.29 28.77
C SER A 16 19.32 -8.59 27.84
N ASN A 17 19.14 -8.67 26.52
CA ASN A 17 20.03 -8.02 25.56
C ASN A 17 19.71 -6.53 25.41
N ALA A 18 20.74 -5.68 25.56
CA ALA A 18 20.60 -4.24 25.31
C ALA A 18 20.16 -3.97 23.86
N GLY A 19 19.04 -3.26 23.69
CA GLY A 19 18.47 -2.97 22.39
C GLY A 19 19.22 -1.86 21.64
N ILE A 20 19.84 -2.19 20.51
CA ILE A 20 20.44 -1.20 19.58
C ILE A 20 19.34 -0.34 18.89
N PHE A 21 18.18 -0.95 18.63
CA PHE A 21 17.09 -0.30 17.90
C PHE A 21 16.04 0.22 18.88
N LYS A 22 15.67 1.49 18.74
CA LYS A 22 14.50 2.07 19.41
C LYS A 22 13.19 1.54 18.80
N ASP A 23 13.18 1.41 17.48
CA ASP A 23 12.08 0.83 16.70
C ASP A 23 12.67 0.11 15.50
N ARG A 24 12.36 -1.18 15.34
CA ARG A 24 12.82 -1.99 14.19
C ARG A 24 11.85 -1.91 13.02
N GLU A 25 10.59 -1.53 13.24
CA GLU A 25 9.55 -1.50 12.21
C GLU A 25 9.87 -0.46 11.14
N VAL A 26 10.54 0.63 11.49
CA VAL A 26 10.98 1.69 10.56
C VAL A 26 11.95 1.21 9.48
N LEU A 27 12.61 0.06 9.69
CA LEU A 27 13.57 -0.53 8.75
C LEU A 27 12.91 -1.54 7.80
N ARG A 28 11.63 -1.85 7.98
CA ARG A 28 10.94 -2.79 7.11
C ARG A 28 10.71 -2.19 5.73
N HIS A 29 10.70 -3.05 4.72
CA HIS A 29 10.52 -2.68 3.32
C HIS A 29 9.15 -2.08 2.99
N ASP A 30 8.14 -2.35 3.82
CA ASP A 30 6.78 -1.84 3.74
C ASP A 30 6.54 -0.56 4.54
N TYR A 31 7.53 -0.13 5.36
CA TYR A 31 7.44 1.12 6.09
C TYR A 31 7.44 2.32 5.15
N LEU A 32 6.48 3.23 5.37
CA LEU A 32 6.36 4.48 4.64
C LEU A 32 6.71 5.65 5.57
N PRO A 33 7.86 6.31 5.40
CA PRO A 33 8.26 7.41 6.27
C PRO A 33 7.39 8.65 6.03
N GLU A 34 7.32 9.53 7.03
CA GLU A 34 6.58 10.79 6.96
C GLU A 34 7.16 11.78 5.94
N ARG A 35 8.44 11.63 5.59
CA ARG A 35 9.17 12.46 4.63
C ARG A 35 10.05 11.58 3.75
N LEU A 36 10.10 11.92 2.47
CA LEU A 36 10.94 11.26 1.46
C LEU A 36 11.95 12.29 0.94
N PRO A 37 13.14 12.39 1.55
CA PRO A 37 14.13 13.39 1.15
C PRO A 37 14.58 13.16 -0.31
N HIS A 38 14.86 14.26 -1.02
CA HIS A 38 15.31 14.24 -2.42
C HIS A 38 14.29 13.68 -3.42
N ARG A 39 13.01 13.69 -3.03
CA ARG A 39 11.87 13.25 -3.86
C ARG A 39 10.78 14.31 -3.99
N GLU A 40 11.05 15.53 -3.57
CA GLU A 40 10.10 16.65 -3.51
C GLU A 40 9.53 16.98 -4.90
N GLU A 41 10.37 17.01 -5.93
CA GLU A 41 9.95 17.27 -7.31
C GLU A 41 9.05 16.15 -7.86
N GLN A 42 9.35 14.88 -7.58
CA GLN A 42 8.50 13.77 -8.02
C GLN A 42 7.16 13.76 -7.26
N ILE A 43 7.19 14.07 -5.96
CA ILE A 43 5.99 14.22 -5.13
C ILE A 43 5.10 15.33 -5.70
N ARG A 44 5.67 16.50 -5.99
CA ARG A 44 4.94 17.64 -6.57
C ARG A 44 4.28 17.25 -7.89
N ARG A 45 5.05 16.67 -8.82
CA ARG A 45 4.54 16.31 -10.15
C ARG A 45 3.41 15.28 -10.10
N ILE A 46 3.53 14.25 -9.27
CA ILE A 46 2.46 13.26 -9.11
C ILE A 46 1.25 13.92 -8.45
N GLY A 47 1.47 14.76 -7.42
CA GLY A 47 0.44 15.51 -6.72
C GLY A 47 -0.38 16.39 -7.66
N GLU A 48 0.27 17.17 -8.52
CA GLU A 48 -0.38 18.03 -9.53
C GLU A 48 -1.27 17.23 -10.48
N VAL A 49 -0.83 16.04 -10.90
CA VAL A 49 -1.63 15.19 -11.80
C VAL A 49 -2.87 14.64 -11.09
N VAL A 50 -2.78 14.23 -9.83
CA VAL A 50 -3.90 13.60 -9.09
C VAL A 50 -4.81 14.62 -8.39
N ALA A 51 -4.37 15.86 -8.19
CA ALA A 51 -5.13 16.91 -7.53
C ALA A 51 -6.55 17.17 -8.07
N PRO A 52 -6.84 17.06 -9.39
CA PRO A 52 -8.19 17.24 -9.92
C PRO A 52 -9.25 16.34 -9.27
N VAL A 53 -8.85 15.15 -8.78
CA VAL A 53 -9.75 14.19 -8.13
C VAL A 53 -10.38 14.78 -6.87
N LEU A 54 -9.69 15.70 -6.18
CA LEU A 54 -10.24 16.39 -5.00
C LEU A 54 -11.48 17.22 -5.33
N LYS A 55 -11.62 17.68 -6.58
CA LYS A 55 -12.79 18.42 -7.08
C LYS A 55 -13.78 17.53 -7.85
N GLY A 56 -13.64 16.20 -7.76
CA GLY A 56 -14.46 15.25 -8.53
C GLY A 56 -14.13 15.21 -10.03
N ALA A 57 -13.01 15.81 -10.46
CA ALA A 57 -12.57 15.77 -11.84
C ALA A 57 -11.60 14.61 -12.09
N ARG A 58 -11.67 14.01 -13.27
CA ARG A 58 -10.78 12.91 -13.67
C ARG A 58 -9.34 13.39 -13.83
N CYS A 59 -8.39 12.70 -13.21
CA CYS A 59 -6.97 12.93 -13.40
C CYS A 59 -6.40 12.21 -14.63
N SER A 60 -5.20 12.61 -15.06
CA SER A 60 -4.45 11.92 -16.10
C SER A 60 -3.78 10.64 -15.57
N ASN A 61 -3.58 9.67 -16.47
CA ASN A 61 -2.81 8.46 -16.17
C ASN A 61 -1.31 8.78 -16.01
N ILE A 62 -0.64 8.12 -15.07
CA ILE A 62 0.78 8.30 -14.80
C ILE A 62 1.53 6.99 -15.03
N PHE A 63 2.64 7.07 -15.77
CA PHE A 63 3.58 5.96 -15.93
C PHE A 63 4.93 6.32 -15.26
N ILE A 64 5.34 5.54 -14.26
CA ILE A 64 6.55 5.80 -13.46
C ILE A 64 7.56 4.67 -13.69
N TYR A 65 8.75 5.01 -14.19
CA TYR A 65 9.82 4.06 -14.48
C TYR A 65 11.14 4.44 -13.79
N GLY A 66 12.06 3.48 -13.69
CA GLY A 66 13.38 3.64 -13.07
C GLY A 66 13.88 2.36 -12.39
N LYS A 67 15.15 2.32 -12.00
CA LYS A 67 15.79 1.15 -11.35
C LYS A 67 15.08 0.72 -10.05
N THR A 68 15.23 -0.52 -9.62
CA THR A 68 14.72 -0.99 -8.32
C THR A 68 15.35 -0.19 -7.18
N GLY A 69 14.62 -0.05 -6.05
CA GLY A 69 15.11 0.72 -4.89
C GLY A 69 15.12 2.24 -5.05
N THR A 70 14.71 2.81 -6.19
CA THR A 70 14.72 4.28 -6.37
C THR A 70 13.56 5.02 -5.68
N GLY A 71 12.70 4.33 -4.93
CA GLY A 71 11.61 4.95 -4.17
C GLY A 71 10.31 5.19 -4.95
N LYS A 72 10.15 4.63 -6.17
CA LYS A 72 8.91 4.76 -6.96
C LYS A 72 7.66 4.39 -6.15
N THR A 73 7.65 3.20 -5.57
CA THR A 73 6.52 2.70 -4.75
C THR A 73 6.28 3.57 -3.52
N ALA A 74 7.35 4.00 -2.84
CA ALA A 74 7.26 4.85 -1.65
C ALA A 74 6.65 6.22 -2.00
N VAL A 75 7.12 6.88 -3.07
CA VAL A 75 6.61 8.17 -3.51
C VAL A 75 5.15 8.07 -3.92
N THR A 76 4.77 7.07 -4.71
CA THR A 76 3.37 6.88 -5.13
C THR A 76 2.44 6.66 -3.92
N LYS A 77 2.81 5.76 -3.01
CA LYS A 77 2.03 5.51 -1.78
C LYS A 77 1.94 6.77 -0.91
N TYR A 78 3.04 7.50 -0.76
CA TYR A 78 3.08 8.75 0.00
C TYR A 78 2.10 9.79 -0.55
N VAL A 79 2.13 10.04 -1.87
CA VAL A 79 1.25 11.01 -2.50
C VAL A 79 -0.22 10.60 -2.39
N LEU A 80 -0.54 9.32 -2.65
CA LEU A 80 -1.93 8.83 -2.56
C LEU A 80 -2.47 8.85 -1.12
N THR A 81 -1.64 8.52 -0.12
CA THR A 81 -2.02 8.61 1.29
C THR A 81 -2.30 10.06 1.69
N ARG A 82 -1.46 11.01 1.25
CA ARG A 82 -1.69 12.44 1.49
C ARG A 82 -2.94 12.95 0.76
N LEU A 83 -3.21 12.46 -0.44
CA LEU A 83 -4.41 12.79 -1.22
C LEU A 83 -5.67 12.37 -0.47
N GLU A 84 -5.71 11.16 0.08
CA GLU A 84 -6.85 10.64 0.84
C GLU A 84 -7.07 11.43 2.15
N VAL A 85 -6.00 11.76 2.87
CA VAL A 85 -6.09 12.66 4.04
C VAL A 85 -6.69 14.00 3.64
N LYS A 86 -6.19 14.60 2.54
CA LYS A 86 -6.68 15.89 2.07
C LYS A 86 -8.13 15.83 1.57
N ALA A 87 -8.53 14.73 0.95
CA ALA A 87 -9.89 14.51 0.51
C ALA A 87 -10.85 14.47 1.70
N ARG A 88 -10.49 13.77 2.78
CA ARG A 88 -11.26 13.76 4.03
C ARG A 88 -11.42 15.15 4.65
N GLU A 89 -10.36 15.95 4.68
CA GLU A 89 -10.42 17.34 5.16
C GLU A 89 -11.38 18.22 4.34
N LEU A 90 -11.47 17.96 3.02
CA LEU A 90 -12.30 18.73 2.10
C LEU A 90 -13.73 18.16 1.94
N GLY A 91 -14.06 17.06 2.63
CA GLY A 91 -15.33 16.35 2.44
C GLY A 91 -15.49 15.70 1.06
N SER A 92 -14.38 15.45 0.36
CA SER A 92 -14.36 14.80 -0.95
C SER A 92 -14.24 13.28 -0.80
N LEU A 93 -15.08 12.52 -1.52
CA LEU A 93 -15.09 11.06 -1.49
C LEU A 93 -14.02 10.50 -2.45
N VAL A 94 -12.78 10.43 -1.96
CA VAL A 94 -11.64 9.89 -2.72
C VAL A 94 -11.03 8.72 -1.97
N GLY A 95 -10.97 7.56 -2.62
CA GLY A 95 -10.21 6.40 -2.17
C GLY A 95 -9.18 5.98 -3.21
N PHE A 96 -8.17 5.20 -2.81
CA PHE A 96 -7.22 4.60 -3.74
C PHE A 96 -7.03 3.12 -3.43
N CYS A 97 -6.79 2.34 -4.47
CA CYS A 97 -6.48 0.92 -4.36
C CYS A 97 -5.02 0.69 -4.77
N TYR A 98 -4.29 -0.13 -4.03
CA TYR A 98 -2.91 -0.52 -4.37
C TYR A 98 -2.85 -2.03 -4.61
N VAL A 99 -2.43 -2.42 -5.82
CA VAL A 99 -2.21 -3.82 -6.17
C VAL A 99 -0.77 -4.02 -6.64
N ASN A 100 -0.07 -4.93 -5.97
CA ASN A 100 1.25 -5.37 -6.43
C ASN A 100 1.10 -6.52 -7.43
N CYS A 101 1.18 -6.21 -8.72
CA CYS A 101 1.02 -7.20 -9.79
C CYS A 101 2.05 -8.35 -9.73
N ARG A 102 3.25 -8.11 -9.18
CA ARG A 102 4.26 -9.17 -9.00
C ARG A 102 3.82 -10.20 -7.95
N LEU A 103 3.13 -9.77 -6.90
CA LEU A 103 2.61 -10.67 -5.87
C LEU A 103 1.28 -11.31 -6.29
N ALA A 104 0.43 -10.57 -7.01
CA ALA A 104 -0.82 -11.11 -7.53
C ALA A 104 -0.57 -12.23 -8.55
N GLY A 105 0.34 -12.02 -9.50
CA GLY A 105 0.81 -13.06 -10.43
C GLY A 105 -0.17 -13.46 -11.54
N THR A 106 -1.46 -13.10 -11.46
CA THR A 106 -2.45 -13.34 -12.50
C THR A 106 -3.42 -12.16 -12.63
N GLU A 107 -4.00 -11.99 -13.83
CA GLU A 107 -5.05 -11.00 -14.07
C GLU A 107 -6.24 -11.17 -13.13
N TYR A 108 -6.68 -12.41 -12.93
CA TYR A 108 -7.77 -12.74 -12.00
C TYR A 108 -7.50 -12.20 -10.60
N ARG A 109 -6.30 -12.46 -10.05
CA ARG A 109 -5.94 -12.00 -8.70
C ARG A 109 -5.80 -10.49 -8.62
N VAL A 110 -5.37 -9.82 -9.69
CA VAL A 110 -5.34 -8.34 -9.74
C VAL A 110 -6.76 -7.79 -9.62
N LEU A 111 -7.68 -8.27 -10.44
CA LEU A 111 -9.09 -7.85 -10.38
C LEU A 111 -9.75 -8.21 -9.04
N ALA A 112 -9.43 -9.38 -8.49
CA ALA A 112 -9.96 -9.80 -7.19
C ALA A 112 -9.49 -8.86 -6.08
N ASN A 113 -8.21 -8.46 -6.07
CA ASN A 113 -7.71 -7.46 -5.10
C ASN A 113 -8.38 -6.09 -5.25
N LEU A 114 -8.65 -5.65 -6.48
CA LEU A 114 -9.39 -4.40 -6.73
C LEU A 114 -10.81 -4.48 -6.19
N CYS A 115 -11.51 -5.60 -6.44
CA CYS A 115 -12.85 -5.84 -5.91
C CYS A 115 -12.86 -5.87 -4.37
N SER A 116 -11.92 -6.58 -3.76
CA SER A 116 -11.80 -6.63 -2.30
C SER A 116 -11.53 -5.26 -1.68
N SER A 117 -10.78 -4.40 -2.38
CA SER A 117 -10.54 -3.02 -1.94
C SER A 117 -11.81 -2.15 -1.94
N LEU A 118 -12.85 -2.56 -2.68
CA LEU A 118 -14.19 -1.95 -2.70
C LEU A 118 -15.19 -2.70 -1.80
N ASN A 119 -14.72 -3.61 -0.94
CA ASN A 119 -15.55 -4.49 -0.09
C ASN A 119 -16.50 -5.42 -0.87
N LEU A 120 -16.16 -5.76 -2.12
CA LEU A 120 -16.90 -6.76 -2.89
C LEU A 120 -16.42 -8.17 -2.52
N SER A 121 -17.36 -9.07 -2.23
CA SER A 121 -17.05 -10.48 -1.99
C SER A 121 -16.70 -11.20 -3.30
N VAL A 122 -15.47 -11.70 -3.39
CA VAL A 122 -14.95 -12.45 -4.53
C VAL A 122 -14.45 -13.81 -4.04
N PRO A 123 -14.96 -14.93 -4.58
CA PRO A 123 -14.45 -16.26 -4.23
C PRO A 123 -13.02 -16.44 -4.74
N PHE A 124 -12.26 -17.34 -4.11
CA PHE A 124 -10.87 -17.59 -4.51
C PHE A 124 -10.74 -18.12 -5.95
N THR A 125 -11.74 -18.88 -6.42
CA THR A 125 -11.87 -19.40 -7.79
C THR A 125 -13.34 -19.53 -8.20
N GLY A 126 -13.60 -19.84 -9.47
CA GLY A 126 -14.93 -20.19 -9.98
C GLY A 126 -15.67 -19.09 -10.73
N LEU A 127 -15.19 -17.84 -10.66
CA LEU A 127 -15.66 -16.76 -11.53
C LEU A 127 -14.76 -16.64 -12.76
N SER A 128 -15.35 -16.27 -13.89
CA SER A 128 -14.57 -15.83 -15.06
C SER A 128 -13.99 -14.44 -14.81
N VAL A 129 -12.90 -14.11 -15.50
CA VAL A 129 -12.30 -12.76 -15.48
C VAL A 129 -13.32 -11.70 -15.90
N GLY A 130 -14.14 -12.01 -16.92
CA GLY A 130 -15.19 -11.11 -17.41
C GLY A 130 -16.29 -10.83 -16.38
N GLU A 131 -16.77 -11.87 -15.69
CA GLU A 131 -17.75 -11.71 -14.60
C GLU A 131 -17.17 -10.87 -13.45
N LEU A 132 -15.91 -11.11 -13.10
CA LEU A 132 -15.23 -10.34 -12.05
C LEU A 132 -15.05 -8.86 -12.44
N PHE A 133 -14.72 -8.60 -13.70
CA PHE A 133 -14.61 -7.25 -14.25
C PHE A 133 -15.98 -6.53 -14.27
N GLU A 134 -17.05 -7.23 -14.61
CA GLU A 134 -18.40 -6.66 -14.58
C GLU A 134 -18.87 -6.36 -13.16
N ARG A 135 -18.52 -7.18 -12.17
CA ARG A 135 -18.75 -6.86 -10.75
C ARG A 135 -18.01 -5.60 -10.32
N PHE A 136 -16.75 -5.47 -10.72
CA PHE A 136 -15.94 -4.28 -10.44
C PHE A 136 -16.50 -3.01 -11.08
N LYS A 137 -17.12 -3.09 -12.25
CA LYS A 137 -17.71 -1.91 -12.92
C LYS A 137 -19.03 -1.45 -12.31
N LYS A 138 -19.76 -2.36 -11.67
CA LYS A 138 -21.11 -2.10 -11.11
C LYS A 138 -21.08 -1.58 -9.67
N SER A 139 -19.93 -1.62 -9.01
CA SER A 139 -19.71 -1.10 -7.65
C SER A 139 -19.69 0.41 -7.57
#